data_AF-A0A6A5SB43-F1
#
_entry.id   AF-A0A6A5SB43-F1
#
_cell.length_a   1.000
_cell.length_b   1.000
_cell.length_c   1.000
_cell.angle_alpha   90.00
_cell.angle_beta   90.00
_cell.angle_gamma   90.00
#
_symmetry.space_group_name_H-M   'P 1'
#
loop_
_entity.id
_entity.type
_entity.pdbx_description
1 polymer ?
#
loop_
_entity_poly.entity_id
_entity_poly.type
_entity_poly.pdbx_seq_one_letter_code
_entity_poly.pdbx_strand_id
1 'polypeptide(L)' 'MGAIEDALAAIESLDEGEHFTYQAIADIYGVSRTTLSRRHRQVQGSREEQAINLQLL' A
#
# COMPACT_ATOMS: atom_id res chain seq x y z
N MET A 1 -6.36 14.88 5.02
CA MET A 1 -5.72 13.72 4.37
C MET A 1 -5.41 14.09 2.93
N GLY A 2 -4.34 13.55 2.36
CA GLY A 2 -3.95 13.80 0.96
C GLY A 2 -4.30 12.61 0.08
N ALA A 3 -4.43 12.85 -1.22
CA ALA A 3 -4.87 11.83 -2.18
C ALA A 3 -3.97 10.58 -2.22
N ILE A 4 -2.68 10.71 -1.89
CA ILE A 4 -1.76 9.57 -1.80
C ILE A 4 -2.05 8.75 -0.54
N GLU A 5 -2.30 9.40 0.59
CA GLU A 5 -2.62 8.75 1.85
C GLU A 5 -3.96 8.01 1.74
N ASP A 6 -4.95 8.60 1.06
CA ASP A 6 -6.25 7.97 0.80
C ASP A 6 -6.11 6.74 -0.13
N ALA A 7 -5.28 6.84 -1.17
CA ALA A 7 -4.99 5.72 -2.07
C ALA A 7 -4.25 4.57 -1.38
N LEU A 8 -3.36 4.86 -0.42
CA LEU A 8 -2.68 3.84 0.38
C LEU A 8 -3.66 3.15 1.33
N ALA A 9 -4.53 3.91 1.99
CA ALA A 9 -5.56 3.36 2.87
C ALA A 9 -6.54 2.45 2.10
N ALA A 10 -6.87 2.81 0.86
CA ALA A 10 -7.69 1.99 -0.01
C ALA A 10 -7.04 0.63 -0.30
N ILE A 11 -5.73 0.62 -0.60
CA ILE A 11 -4.96 -0.61 -0.82
C ILE A 11 -4.90 -1.46 0.46
N GLU A 12 -4.69 -0.85 1.62
CA GLU A 12 -4.63 -1.56 2.91
C GLU A 12 -5.99 -2.09 3.39
N SER A 13 -7.10 -1.58 2.84
CA SER A 13 -8.47 -2.00 3.17
C SER A 13 -9.01 -3.09 2.24
N LEU A 14 -8.26 -3.48 1.21
CA LEU A 14 -8.63 -4.60 0.34
C LEU A 14 -8.49 -5.91 1.10
N ASP A 15 -9.45 -6.82 0.91
CA ASP A 15 -9.42 -8.14 1.54
C ASP A 15 -8.18 -8.93 1.07
N GLU A 16 -7.65 -9.77 1.96
CA GLU A 16 -6.55 -10.68 1.62
C GLU A 16 -6.98 -11.60 0.46
N GLY A 17 -6.41 -11.37 -0.72
CA GLY A 17 -6.72 -12.11 -1.95
C GLY A 17 -7.48 -11.32 -3.00
N GLU A 18 -7.94 -10.10 -2.70
CA GLU A 18 -8.53 -9.23 -3.71
C GLU A 18 -7.46 -8.68 -4.66
N HIS A 19 -7.60 -8.99 -5.95
CA HIS A 19 -6.65 -8.56 -6.96
C HIS A 19 -6.90 -7.10 -7.34
N PHE A 20 -5.90 -6.25 -7.09
CA PHE A 20 -5.90 -4.87 -7.56
C PHE A 20 -4.68 -4.58 -8.44
N THR A 21 -4.78 -3.48 -9.19
CA THR A 21 -3.62 -2.89 -9.87
C THR A 21 -3.36 -1.50 -9.33
N TYR A 22 -2.09 -1.12 -9.18
CA TYR A 22 -1.73 0.25 -8.78
C TYR A 22 -2.28 1.30 -9.75
N GLN A 23 -2.50 0.95 -11.01
CA GLN A 23 -3.06 1.84 -12.02
C GLN A 23 -4.53 2.18 -11.72
N ALA A 24 -5.35 1.16 -11.42
CA ALA A 24 -6.76 1.37 -11.10
C ALA A 24 -6.94 2.28 -9.87
N ILE A 25 -6.17 2.03 -8.80
CA ILE A 25 -6.22 2.87 -7.60
C ILE A 25 -5.69 4.28 -7.92
N ALA A 26 -4.60 4.39 -8.67
CA ALA A 26 -4.05 5.70 -9.06
C ALA A 26 -5.06 6.56 -9.83
N ASP A 27 -5.80 5.96 -10.76
CA ASP A 27 -6.80 6.64 -11.57
C ASP A 27 -8.01 7.09 -10.73
N ILE A 28 -8.46 6.30 -9.75
CA ILE A 28 -9.54 6.66 -8.81
C ILE A 28 -9.18 7.89 -7.97
N TYR A 29 -7.96 7.91 -7.43
CA TYR A 29 -7.51 8.96 -6.51
C TYR A 29 -6.77 10.12 -7.21
N GLY A 30 -6.59 10.05 -8.53
CA GLY A 30 -5.90 11.09 -9.32
C GLY A 30 -4.42 11.24 -8.94
N VAL A 31 -3.77 10.15 -8.55
CA VAL A 31 -2.38 10.16 -8.09
C VAL A 31 -1.43 9.48 -9.07
N SER A 32 -0.13 9.76 -8.96
CA SER A 32 0.86 9.03 -9.74
C SER A 32 0.98 7.58 -9.27
N ARG A 33 0.78 6.62 -10.20
CA ARG A 33 1.02 5.19 -9.98
C ARG A 33 2.41 4.90 -9.41
N THR A 34 3.44 5.57 -9.91
CA THR A 34 4.82 5.31 -9.48
C THR A 34 5.06 5.76 -8.04
N THR A 35 4.47 6.90 -7.64
CA THR A 35 4.53 7.38 -6.25
C THR A 35 3.77 6.43 -5.32
N LEU A 36 2.57 6.01 -5.73
CA LEU A 36 1.74 5.09 -4.95
C LEU A 36 2.44 3.76 -4.70
N SER A 37 2.97 3.12 -5.76
CA SER A 37 3.65 1.83 -5.65
C SER A 37 4.92 1.90 -4.78
N ARG A 38 5.73 2.94 -4.93
CA ARG A 38 6.95 3.11 -4.12
C ARG A 38 6.64 3.28 -2.65
N ARG A 39 5.67 4.13 -2.30
CA ARG A 39 5.28 4.35 -0.91
C ARG A 39 4.66 3.10 -0.28
N HIS A 40 3.75 2.44 -0.99
CA HIS A 40 3.13 1.21 -0.49
C HIS A 40 4.18 0.14 -0.19
N ARG A 41 5.14 -0.07 -1.10
CA ARG A 41 6.22 -1.07 -0.89
C ARG A 41 7.17 -0.69 0.25
N GLN A 42 7.47 0.59 0.42
CA GLN A 42 8.30 1.04 1.55
C GLN A 42 7.62 0.79 2.90
N VAL A 43 6.30 1.00 2.97
CA VAL A 43 5.50 0.72 4.18
C VAL A 43 5.39 -0.79 4.42
N GLN A 44 5.08 -1.58 3.39
CA GLN A 44 4.96 -3.03 3.50
C GLN A 44 6.30 -3.70 3.85
N GLY A 45 7.40 -3.32 3.20
CA GLY A 45 8.72 -3.88 3.51
C GLY A 45 9.13 -3.62 4.96
N SER A 46 8.81 -2.43 5.49
CA SER A 46 9.05 -2.13 6.91
C SER A 46 8.13 -2.91 7.85
N ARG A 47 6.87 -3.18 7.46
CA ARG A 47 5.94 -4.02 8.24
C ARG A 47 6.35 -5.49 8.25
N GLU A 48 6.76 -6.04 7.11
CA GLU A 48 7.27 -7.41 6.99
C GLU A 48 8.54 -7.62 7.82
N GLU A 49 9.49 -6.69 7.74
CA GLU A 49 10.71 -6.73 8.56
C GLU A 49 10.40 -6.69 10.07
N GLN A 50 9.43 -5.85 10.48
CA GLN A 50 8.98 -5.78 11.87
C GLN A 50 8.24 -7.04 12.32
N ALA A 51 7.39 -7.61 11.47
CA ALA A 51 6.65 -8.83 11.75
C ALA A 51 7.58 -10.04 11.92
N ILE A 52 8.62 -10.15 11.07
CA ILE A 52 9.66 -11.18 11.20
C ILE A 52 10.41 -11.03 12.52
N ASN A 53 10.76 -9.80 12.92
CA ASN A 53 11.47 -9.55 14.17
C ASN A 53 10.63 -9.92 15.41
N LEU A 54 9.31 -9.67 15.36
CA LEU A 54 8.40 -9.98 16.46
C LEU A 54 8.11 -11.48 16.59
N GLN A 55 8.10 -12.25 15.49
CA GLN A 55 7.92 -13.72 15.52
C GLN A 55 9.14 -14.49 16.04
N LEU A 56 10.29 -13.83 16.20
CA LEU A 56 11.54 -14.42 16.69
C LEU A 56 11.79 -14.18 18.19
N LEU A 57 10.83 -13.60 18.93
CA LEU A 57 10.86 -13.34 20.37
C LEU A 57 9.90 -14.26 21.13
#